data_AF-Q8R8I0-F1
#
_entry.id   AF-Q8R8I0-F1
#
_cell.length_a   1.000
_cell.length_b   1.000
_cell.length_c   1.000
_cell.angle_alpha   90.00
_cell.angle_beta   90.00
_cell.angle_gamma   90.00
#
_symmetry.space_group_name_H-M   'P 1'
#
loop_
_entity.id
_entity.type
_entity.pdbx_description
1 polymer ?
#
loop_
_entity_poly.entity_id
_entity_poly.type
_entity_poly.pdbx_seq_one_letter_code
_entity_poly.pdbx_strand_id
1 'polypeptide(L)'
;MHRDLDILDVAKRLGIRILRRASNEEYIARCPFCGDSKKDPEHGHLYLNVSKNVYYCVRCGEGGDAVDLYAKLENISRKEAYKRIKEENYPTNPAAKERADKRIKYNSVAPIETRDKVYRAFLDKLVLEPEHRKKLLKRGLSWEETVKNLYKSLPEEPQQRWEICKELIKEGYNLKGIPGFYQREKDGERYWDFVDYKGFLIPVKDVQGRIQGFQIRLDEEEFGKYVWFSSRNKLNGTPAHAWQGVHGEPSKVVIVTEGPLKADVAHYLSRFTFVSVPGVTAIKGIEVVLKQLGAEKIYIAFDMDSLTNKAVQKAKEKLEKKLTEAGFVVKTKTWDSRYKGIDDYLLAQRKQKQKEVV
;
A
#
# COMPACT_ATOMS: atom_id res chain seq x y z
N MET A 1 -18.58 -4.26 17.81
CA MET A 1 -18.31 -2.97 17.15
C MET A 1 -19.56 -2.13 17.32
N HIS A 2 -19.53 -1.12 18.20
CA HIS A 2 -20.70 -0.32 18.53
C HIS A 2 -20.77 0.84 17.52
N ARG A 3 -21.54 0.62 16.45
CA ARG A 3 -21.51 1.42 15.21
C ARG A 3 -22.30 2.72 15.28
N ASP A 4 -22.94 2.97 16.42
CA ASP A 4 -23.93 4.02 16.56
C ASP A 4 -23.31 5.27 17.24
N LEU A 5 -22.14 5.15 17.87
CA LEU A 5 -21.44 6.27 18.51
C LEU A 5 -20.67 7.11 17.50
N ASP A 6 -20.80 8.44 17.55
CA ASP A 6 -20.01 9.35 16.73
C ASP A 6 -18.72 9.74 17.44
N ILE A 7 -17.57 9.36 16.87
CA ILE A 7 -16.27 9.68 17.45
C ILE A 7 -16.01 11.19 17.57
N LEU A 8 -16.61 12.01 16.71
CA LEU A 8 -16.46 13.45 16.78
C LEU A 8 -17.20 14.01 18.00
N ASP A 9 -18.38 13.48 18.31
CA ASP A 9 -19.14 13.92 19.49
C ASP A 9 -18.56 13.38 20.78
N VAL A 10 -18.04 12.15 20.77
CA VAL A 10 -17.25 11.61 21.88
C VAL A 10 -16.04 12.51 22.15
N ALA A 11 -15.28 12.87 21.10
CA ALA A 11 -14.13 13.76 21.26
C ALA A 11 -14.52 15.14 21.83
N LYS A 12 -15.59 15.76 21.32
CA LYS A 12 -16.06 17.07 21.82
C LYS A 12 -16.47 17.02 23.30
N ARG A 13 -17.22 16.00 23.72
CA ARG A 13 -17.66 15.84 25.11
C ARG A 13 -16.51 15.58 26.06
N LEU A 14 -15.49 14.86 25.59
CA LEU A 14 -14.22 14.66 26.29
C LEU A 14 -13.31 15.90 26.29
N GLY A 15 -13.80 17.06 25.82
CA GLY A 15 -13.05 18.31 25.82
C GLY A 15 -11.90 18.37 24.81
N ILE A 16 -11.86 17.45 23.84
CA ILE A 16 -10.83 17.44 22.80
C ILE A 16 -11.09 18.60 21.85
N ARG A 17 -10.14 19.55 21.78
CA ARG A 17 -10.23 20.70 20.88
C ARG A 17 -10.06 20.25 19.43
N ILE A 18 -11.17 20.29 18.68
CA ILE A 18 -11.19 20.14 17.23
C ILE A 18 -10.68 21.44 16.59
N LEU A 19 -9.70 21.33 15.69
CA LEU A 19 -9.06 22.49 15.06
C LEU A 19 -9.71 22.79 13.72
N ARG A 20 -9.70 21.82 12.80
CA ARG A 20 -10.20 21.99 11.45
C ARG A 20 -10.62 20.68 10.81
N ARG A 21 -11.36 20.79 9.72
CA ARG A 21 -11.68 19.67 8.84
C ARG A 21 -10.55 19.47 7.84
N ALA A 22 -10.04 18.24 7.74
CA ALA A 22 -9.01 17.85 6.76
C ALA A 22 -9.63 17.33 5.46
N SER A 23 -10.79 16.67 5.55
CA SER A 23 -11.54 16.18 4.40
C SER A 23 -13.03 16.02 4.74
N ASN A 24 -13.84 15.57 3.79
CA ASN A 24 -15.24 15.25 4.06
C ASN A 24 -15.43 14.22 5.18
N GLU A 25 -14.42 13.38 5.46
CA GLU A 25 -14.52 12.31 6.46
C GLU A 25 -13.53 12.45 7.62
N GLU A 26 -12.66 13.46 7.62
CA GLU A 26 -11.59 13.58 8.62
C GLU A 26 -11.50 14.97 9.25
N TYR A 27 -11.35 14.99 10.57
CA TYR A 27 -11.10 16.17 11.38
C TYR A 27 -9.74 16.05 12.05
N ILE A 28 -9.05 17.19 12.17
CA ILE A 28 -7.80 17.31 12.93
C ILE A 28 -8.13 17.96 14.27
N ALA A 29 -7.59 17.39 15.33
CA ALA A 29 -7.77 17.83 16.71
C ALA A 29 -6.43 17.87 17.46
N ARG A 30 -6.44 18.52 18.63
CA ARG A 30 -5.34 18.45 19.60
C ARG A 30 -5.33 17.06 20.22
N CYS A 31 -4.17 16.42 20.33
CA CYS A 31 -4.04 15.11 20.91
C CYS A 31 -3.95 15.20 22.44
N PRO A 32 -4.87 14.58 23.18
CA PRO A 32 -4.82 14.61 24.64
C PRO A 32 -3.69 13.75 25.22
N PHE A 33 -3.12 12.82 24.44
CA PHE A 33 -2.18 11.82 24.95
C PHE A 33 -0.72 12.29 24.95
N CYS A 34 -0.27 13.00 23.93
CA CYS A 34 1.11 13.48 23.84
C CYS A 34 1.25 15.00 23.73
N GLY A 35 0.13 15.72 23.73
CA GLY A 35 0.08 17.17 23.62
C GLY A 35 0.59 17.71 22.28
N ASP A 36 0.30 18.98 22.02
CA ASP A 36 0.62 19.67 20.77
C ASP A 36 1.57 20.85 20.97
N SER A 37 2.06 21.39 19.85
CA SER A 37 2.89 22.60 19.87
C SER A 37 2.13 23.78 20.49
N LYS A 38 2.79 24.47 21.44
CA LYS A 38 2.32 25.76 21.95
C LYS A 38 2.56 26.92 20.98
N LYS A 39 3.49 26.75 20.02
CA LYS A 39 3.87 27.80 19.05
C LYS A 39 2.88 27.93 17.90
N ASP A 40 2.17 26.85 17.57
CA ASP A 40 1.14 26.84 16.55
C ASP A 40 -0.15 26.23 17.15
N PRO A 41 -1.11 27.09 17.56
CA PRO A 41 -2.37 26.66 18.14
C PRO A 41 -3.27 25.87 17.18
N GLU A 42 -3.06 26.02 15.87
CA GLU A 42 -3.84 25.39 14.80
C GLU A 42 -3.19 24.10 14.28
N HIS A 43 -1.99 23.78 14.77
CA HIS A 43 -1.35 22.51 14.53
C HIS A 43 -1.89 21.43 15.47
N GLY A 44 -2.43 20.37 14.89
CA GLY A 44 -2.91 19.18 15.56
C GLY A 44 -2.45 17.93 14.83
N HIS A 45 -2.31 16.83 15.56
CA HIS A 45 -1.84 15.57 15.01
C HIS A 45 -2.75 14.38 15.36
N LEU A 46 -3.88 14.63 16.02
CA LEU A 46 -4.95 13.66 16.21
C LEU A 46 -5.94 13.76 15.04
N TYR A 47 -6.06 12.69 14.26
CA TYR A 47 -7.02 12.57 13.17
C TYR A 47 -8.23 11.78 13.66
N LEU A 48 -9.43 12.34 13.47
CA LEU A 48 -10.72 11.71 13.76
C LEU A 48 -11.40 11.42 12.43
N ASN A 49 -11.52 10.15 12.06
CA ASN A 49 -12.19 9.74 10.83
C ASN A 49 -13.64 9.35 11.17
N VAL A 50 -14.60 10.21 10.82
CA VAL A 50 -16.03 10.04 11.14
C VAL A 50 -16.69 8.93 10.34
N SER A 51 -16.16 8.60 9.15
CA SER A 51 -16.67 7.52 8.30
C SER A 51 -16.25 6.14 8.82
N LYS A 52 -15.00 6.03 9.28
CA LYS A 52 -14.45 4.81 9.88
C LYS A 52 -14.77 4.68 11.36
N ASN A 53 -15.18 5.76 12.01
CA ASN A 53 -15.42 5.91 13.44
C ASN A 53 -14.19 5.55 14.29
N VAL A 54 -13.02 6.05 13.88
CA VAL A 54 -11.72 5.78 14.52
C VAL A 54 -10.89 7.05 14.67
N TYR A 55 -10.02 7.07 15.68
CA TYR A 55 -9.01 8.09 15.86
C TYR A 55 -7.62 7.52 15.63
N TYR A 56 -6.72 8.36 15.15
CA TYR A 56 -5.30 8.04 15.07
C TYR A 56 -4.45 9.28 15.22
N CYS A 57 -3.50 9.22 16.13
CA CYS A 57 -2.51 10.25 16.35
C CYS A 57 -1.24 9.93 15.55
N VAL A 58 -0.93 10.72 14.53
CA VAL A 58 0.25 10.49 13.66
C VAL A 58 1.59 10.73 14.38
N ARG A 59 1.58 11.36 15.56
CA ARG A 59 2.78 11.67 16.34
C ARG A 59 3.18 10.56 17.31
N CYS A 60 2.31 10.22 18.27
CA CYS A 60 2.56 9.16 19.25
C CYS A 60 2.04 7.78 18.85
N GLY A 61 1.27 7.66 17.76
CA GLY A 61 0.73 6.39 17.29
C GLY A 61 -0.51 5.88 18.03
N GLU A 62 -1.00 6.65 19.01
CA GLU A 62 -2.20 6.32 19.78
C GLU A 62 -3.43 6.29 18.87
N GLY A 63 -4.28 5.27 18.99
CA GLY A 63 -5.36 5.02 18.05
C GLY A 63 -6.36 3.97 18.54
N GLY A 64 -7.56 4.02 17.99
CA GLY A 64 -8.67 3.15 18.38
C GLY A 64 -10.02 3.66 17.86
N ASP A 65 -11.10 3.06 18.34
CA ASP A 65 -12.45 3.55 18.07
C ASP A 65 -12.93 4.55 19.15
N ALA A 66 -14.16 5.04 19.02
CA ALA A 66 -14.73 6.03 19.94
C ALA A 66 -14.75 5.55 21.40
N VAL A 67 -14.93 4.25 21.65
CA VAL A 67 -14.93 3.69 23.00
C VAL A 67 -13.50 3.59 23.53
N ASP A 68 -12.50 3.28 22.68
CA ASP A 68 -11.09 3.30 23.09
C ASP A 68 -10.66 4.70 23.50
N LEU A 69 -11.11 5.73 22.77
CA LEU A 69 -10.81 7.13 23.06
C LEU A 69 -11.30 7.52 24.45
N TYR A 70 -12.56 7.23 24.75
CA TYR A 70 -13.16 7.49 26.07
C TYR A 70 -12.45 6.70 27.16
N ALA A 71 -12.28 5.39 26.97
CA ALA A 71 -11.66 4.51 27.95
C ALA A 71 -10.25 4.98 28.35
N LYS A 72 -9.44 5.37 27.36
CA LYS A 72 -8.06 5.83 27.60
C LYS A 72 -8.01 7.20 28.24
N LEU A 73 -8.89 8.12 27.86
CA LEU A 73 -8.87 9.47 28.43
C LEU A 73 -9.34 9.48 29.88
N GLU A 74 -10.36 8.69 30.19
CA GLU A 74 -10.91 8.51 31.54
C GLU A 74 -10.13 7.51 32.40
N ASN A 75 -9.11 6.85 31.81
CA ASN A 75 -8.31 5.81 32.46
C ASN A 75 -9.15 4.68 33.09
N ILE A 76 -10.13 4.19 32.35
CA ILE A 76 -11.05 3.12 32.76
C ILE A 76 -11.00 1.96 31.77
N SER A 77 -11.53 0.80 32.18
CA SER A 77 -11.66 -0.33 31.27
C SER A 77 -12.61 -0.01 30.11
N ARG A 78 -12.39 -0.63 28.95
CA ARG A 78 -13.28 -0.51 27.79
C ARG A 78 -14.73 -0.89 28.10
N LYS A 79 -14.95 -1.86 29.00
CA LYS A 79 -16.29 -2.30 29.44
C LYS A 79 -16.99 -1.22 30.25
N GLU A 80 -16.25 -0.56 31.15
CA GLU A 80 -16.76 0.54 31.97
C GLU A 80 -17.04 1.78 31.12
N ALA A 81 -16.13 2.14 30.21
CA ALA A 81 -16.33 3.22 29.24
C ALA A 81 -17.63 3.05 28.46
N TYR A 82 -17.88 1.84 27.95
CA TYR A 82 -19.10 1.56 27.22
C TYR A 82 -20.37 1.70 28.08
N LYS A 83 -20.31 1.30 29.36
CA LYS A 83 -21.43 1.44 30.29
C LYS A 83 -21.74 2.93 30.53
N ARG A 84 -20.72 3.74 30.83
CA ARG A 84 -20.88 5.18 31.06
C ARG A 84 -21.38 5.92 29.83
N ILE A 85 -20.83 5.63 28.66
CA ILE A 85 -21.29 6.21 27.39
C ILE A 85 -22.78 5.95 27.14
N LYS A 86 -23.29 4.78 27.54
CA LYS A 86 -24.72 4.46 27.46
C LYS A 86 -25.55 5.24 28.49
N GLU A 87 -25.07 5.34 29.72
CA GLU A 87 -25.76 6.05 30.80
C GLU A 87 -25.82 7.57 30.54
N GLU A 88 -24.77 8.14 29.95
CA GLU A 88 -24.65 9.56 29.61
C GLU A 88 -25.38 9.97 28.31
N ASN A 89 -26.14 9.05 27.69
CA ASN A 89 -26.90 9.25 26.46
C ASN A 89 -26.08 10.02 25.39
N TYR A 90 -24.89 9.51 25.06
CA TYR A 90 -24.12 10.10 23.96
C TYR A 90 -24.95 10.07 22.68
N PRO A 91 -24.94 11.16 21.88
CA PRO A 91 -25.67 11.19 20.63
C PRO A 91 -25.21 10.02 19.76
N THR A 92 -26.17 9.17 19.45
CA THR A 92 -25.97 8.17 18.41
C THR A 92 -26.14 8.85 17.07
N ASN A 93 -25.29 8.54 16.10
CA ASN A 93 -25.44 9.02 14.74
C ASN A 93 -26.04 7.90 13.88
N PRO A 94 -27.35 7.93 13.57
CA PRO A 94 -27.98 6.92 12.72
C PRO A 94 -27.35 6.87 11.33
N ALA A 95 -26.81 7.99 10.83
CA ALA A 95 -26.05 8.02 9.59
C ALA A 95 -24.65 7.39 9.72
N ALA A 96 -24.04 7.36 10.91
CA ALA A 96 -22.83 6.58 11.16
C ALA A 96 -23.14 5.06 11.16
N LYS A 97 -24.27 4.66 11.73
CA LYS A 97 -24.80 3.28 11.64
C LYS A 97 -25.11 2.90 10.19
N GLU A 98 -25.81 3.77 9.46
CA GLU A 98 -26.14 3.57 8.04
C GLU A 98 -24.89 3.56 7.15
N ARG A 99 -23.89 4.42 7.39
CA ARG A 99 -22.58 4.39 6.70
C ARG A 99 -21.75 3.15 7.06
N ALA A 100 -21.80 2.70 8.31
CA ALA A 100 -21.12 1.49 8.76
C ALA A 100 -21.78 0.23 8.19
N ASP A 101 -23.09 0.24 8.01
CA ASP A 101 -23.87 -0.84 7.39
C ASP A 101 -23.81 -0.77 5.84
N LYS A 102 -23.64 0.43 5.26
CA LYS A 102 -23.28 0.68 3.86
C LYS A 102 -21.78 0.52 3.56
N ARG A 103 -20.96 0.00 4.48
CA ARG A 103 -19.61 -0.44 4.12
C ARG A 103 -19.77 -1.48 3.02
N ILE A 104 -19.46 -1.10 1.78
CA ILE A 104 -19.46 -2.00 0.63
C ILE A 104 -18.72 -3.26 1.08
N LYS A 105 -19.46 -4.36 1.22
CA LYS A 105 -18.88 -5.67 1.57
C LYS A 105 -17.92 -6.01 0.44
N TYR A 106 -16.64 -5.81 0.70
CA TYR A 106 -15.60 -6.27 -0.21
C TYR A 106 -15.49 -7.78 -0.07
N ASN A 107 -15.11 -8.42 -1.17
CA ASN A 107 -14.73 -9.82 -1.12
C ASN A 107 -13.46 -10.00 -0.30
N SER A 108 -13.34 -11.13 0.38
CA SER A 108 -12.06 -11.55 0.94
C SER A 108 -11.06 -11.77 -0.20
N VAL A 109 -9.80 -11.40 0.04
CA VAL A 109 -8.72 -11.66 -0.91
C VAL A 109 -8.55 -13.17 -1.05
N ALA A 110 -8.57 -13.67 -2.28
CA ALA A 110 -8.40 -15.08 -2.59
C ALA A 110 -6.99 -15.59 -2.21
N PRO A 111 -6.83 -16.91 -2.00
CA PRO A 111 -5.52 -17.54 -1.81
C PRO A 111 -4.52 -17.13 -2.90
N ILE A 112 -3.24 -17.08 -2.54
CA ILE A 112 -2.18 -16.62 -3.45
C ILE A 112 -2.05 -17.49 -4.70
N GLU A 113 -2.30 -18.80 -4.58
CA GLU A 113 -2.28 -19.76 -5.68
C GLU A 113 -3.37 -19.47 -6.70
N THR A 114 -4.57 -19.10 -6.23
CA THR A 114 -5.67 -18.68 -7.10
C THR A 114 -5.36 -17.35 -7.76
N ARG A 115 -4.83 -16.39 -7.00
CA ARG A 115 -4.44 -15.07 -7.54
C ARG A 115 -3.38 -15.20 -8.63
N ASP A 116 -2.32 -15.95 -8.39
CA ASP A 116 -1.25 -16.16 -9.36
C ASP A 116 -1.78 -16.75 -10.68
N LYS A 117 -2.61 -17.80 -10.61
CA LYS A 117 -3.21 -18.42 -11.79
C LYS A 117 -4.04 -17.42 -12.61
N VAL A 118 -4.94 -16.69 -11.96
CA VAL A 118 -5.79 -15.69 -12.63
C VAL A 118 -4.95 -14.56 -13.22
N TYR A 119 -3.97 -14.06 -12.46
CA TYR A 119 -3.13 -12.96 -12.91
C TYR A 119 -2.22 -13.34 -14.08
N ARG A 120 -1.69 -14.56 -14.14
CA ARG A 120 -0.91 -15.01 -15.30
C ARG A 120 -1.80 -15.10 -16.54
N ALA A 121 -2.95 -15.76 -16.43
CA ALA A 121 -3.92 -15.83 -17.52
C ALA A 121 -4.36 -14.43 -17.99
N PHE A 122 -4.56 -13.51 -17.05
CA PHE A 122 -4.87 -12.11 -17.35
C PHE A 122 -3.74 -11.43 -18.13
N LEU A 123 -2.48 -11.55 -17.69
CA LEU A 123 -1.33 -10.95 -18.37
C LEU A 123 -1.11 -11.54 -19.78
N ASP A 124 -1.49 -12.79 -20.01
CA ASP A 124 -1.43 -13.44 -21.33
C ASP A 124 -2.41 -12.82 -22.33
N LYS A 125 -3.50 -12.19 -21.86
CA LYS A 125 -4.44 -11.43 -22.70
C LYS A 125 -4.01 -9.99 -22.97
N LEU A 126 -2.92 -9.54 -22.33
CA LEU A 126 -2.44 -8.17 -22.44
C LEU A 126 -1.17 -8.07 -23.28
N VAL A 127 -0.93 -6.88 -23.80
CA VAL A 127 0.32 -6.51 -24.50
C VAL A 127 1.03 -5.40 -23.74
N LEU A 128 2.34 -5.28 -23.94
CA LEU A 128 3.09 -4.11 -23.47
C LEU A 128 3.21 -3.11 -24.61
N GLU A 129 2.62 -1.94 -24.44
CA GLU A 129 2.63 -0.90 -25.46
C GLU A 129 4.04 -0.35 -25.71
N PRO A 130 4.35 0.10 -26.94
CA PRO A 130 5.67 0.63 -27.29
C PRO A 130 6.13 1.79 -26.41
N GLU A 131 5.24 2.70 -26.00
CA GLU A 131 5.60 3.84 -25.15
C GLU A 131 5.96 3.40 -23.74
N HIS A 132 5.22 2.46 -23.16
CA HIS A 132 5.55 1.84 -21.88
C HIS A 132 6.88 1.09 -21.93
N ARG A 133 7.14 0.34 -23.02
CA ARG A 133 8.42 -0.32 -23.27
C ARG A 133 9.57 0.69 -23.31
N LYS A 134 9.44 1.80 -24.06
CA LYS A 134 10.46 2.86 -24.11
C LYS A 134 10.75 3.43 -22.72
N LYS A 135 9.72 3.68 -21.91
CA LYS A 135 9.87 4.14 -20.52
C LYS A 135 10.70 3.13 -19.69
N LEU A 136 10.43 1.83 -19.78
CA LEU A 136 11.16 0.78 -19.06
C LEU A 136 12.62 0.65 -19.51
N LEU A 137 12.87 0.67 -20.82
CA LEU A 137 14.23 0.64 -21.37
C LEU A 137 15.06 1.86 -20.94
N LYS A 138 14.44 3.04 -20.88
CA LYS A 138 15.08 4.27 -20.39
C LYS A 138 15.51 4.16 -18.91
N ARG A 139 14.82 3.34 -18.11
CA ARG A 139 15.21 3.01 -16.73
C ARG A 139 16.35 1.99 -16.64
N GLY A 140 16.82 1.47 -17.77
CA GLY A 140 17.99 0.58 -17.83
C GLY A 140 17.67 -0.91 -17.85
N LEU A 141 16.39 -1.31 -17.96
CA LEU A 141 16.01 -2.69 -18.22
C LEU A 141 16.31 -3.06 -19.68
N SER A 142 16.58 -4.35 -19.95
CA SER A 142 16.56 -4.87 -21.32
C SER A 142 15.16 -5.31 -21.73
N TRP A 143 15.02 -5.66 -23.01
CA TRP A 143 13.76 -6.23 -23.52
C TRP A 143 13.44 -7.57 -22.86
N GLU A 144 14.44 -8.44 -22.74
CA GLU A 144 14.32 -9.77 -22.15
C GLU A 144 13.90 -9.65 -20.68
N GLU A 145 14.50 -8.71 -19.93
CA GLU A 145 14.13 -8.49 -18.54
C GLU A 145 12.71 -7.92 -18.41
N THR A 146 12.32 -7.04 -19.34
CA THR A 146 10.95 -6.49 -19.41
C THR A 146 9.91 -7.60 -19.60
N VAL A 147 10.19 -8.56 -20.48
CA VAL A 147 9.33 -9.73 -20.71
C VAL A 147 9.34 -10.66 -19.49
N LYS A 148 10.51 -10.95 -18.92
CA LYS A 148 10.67 -11.80 -17.71
C LYS A 148 9.91 -11.25 -16.51
N ASN A 149 9.86 -9.93 -16.36
CA ASN A 149 9.14 -9.26 -15.29
C ASN A 149 7.63 -9.13 -15.55
N LEU A 150 7.16 -9.57 -16.73
CA LEU A 150 5.75 -9.65 -17.11
C LEU A 150 5.03 -8.28 -17.07
N TYR A 151 5.73 -7.20 -17.42
CA TYR A 151 5.08 -5.89 -17.55
C TYR A 151 4.09 -5.90 -18.71
N LYS A 152 2.90 -5.35 -18.50
CA LYS A 152 1.81 -5.27 -19.48
C LYS A 152 1.06 -3.94 -19.34
N SER A 153 0.51 -3.43 -20.43
CA SER A 153 -0.28 -2.20 -20.44
C SER A 153 -1.75 -2.52 -20.21
N LEU A 154 -2.45 -1.66 -19.48
CA LEU A 154 -3.89 -1.78 -19.29
C LEU A 154 -4.62 -1.20 -20.51
N PRO A 155 -5.63 -1.91 -21.05
CA PRO A 155 -6.39 -1.40 -22.17
C PRO A 155 -7.38 -0.31 -21.73
N GLU A 156 -7.42 0.77 -22.49
CA GLU A 156 -8.29 1.91 -22.21
C GLU A 156 -9.74 1.64 -22.61
N GLU A 157 -9.93 0.87 -23.69
CA GLU A 157 -11.26 0.60 -24.24
C GLU A 157 -12.09 -0.29 -23.32
N PRO A 158 -13.27 0.16 -22.86
CA PRO A 158 -14.17 -0.65 -22.04
C PRO A 158 -14.53 -1.98 -22.70
N GLN A 159 -14.66 -1.95 -24.03
CA GLN A 159 -14.97 -3.11 -24.88
C GLN A 159 -13.85 -4.18 -24.85
N GLN A 160 -12.61 -3.80 -24.61
CA GLN A 160 -11.53 -4.78 -24.50
C GLN A 160 -11.50 -5.38 -23.09
N ARG A 161 -11.77 -4.58 -22.05
CA ARG A 161 -11.72 -5.06 -20.65
C ARG A 161 -12.77 -6.13 -20.34
N TRP A 162 -14.03 -5.88 -20.71
CA TRP A 162 -15.11 -6.85 -20.47
C TRP A 162 -14.94 -8.14 -21.30
N GLU A 163 -14.37 -8.07 -22.52
CA GLU A 163 -14.04 -9.24 -23.33
C GLU A 163 -12.96 -10.10 -22.66
N ILE A 164 -11.89 -9.49 -22.17
CA ILE A 164 -10.85 -10.19 -21.39
C ILE A 164 -11.47 -10.88 -20.17
N CYS A 165 -12.32 -10.19 -19.41
CA CYS A 165 -13.01 -10.80 -18.27
C CYS A 165 -13.88 -11.99 -18.69
N LYS A 166 -14.61 -11.88 -19.80
CA LYS A 166 -15.46 -12.94 -20.34
C LYS A 166 -14.64 -14.17 -20.77
N GLU A 167 -13.50 -13.95 -21.42
CA GLU A 167 -12.57 -15.02 -21.79
C GLU A 167 -12.01 -15.75 -20.57
N LEU A 168 -11.53 -15.01 -19.56
CA LEU A 168 -11.03 -15.61 -18.32
C LEU A 168 -12.09 -16.49 -17.65
N ILE A 169 -13.34 -16.02 -17.59
CA ILE A 169 -14.44 -16.80 -17.03
C ILE A 169 -14.74 -18.05 -17.88
N LYS A 170 -14.73 -17.92 -19.21
CA LYS A 170 -14.92 -19.05 -20.14
C LYS A 170 -13.82 -20.10 -19.99
N GLU A 171 -12.60 -19.69 -19.69
CA GLU A 171 -11.45 -20.57 -19.39
C GLU A 171 -11.52 -21.19 -17.98
N GLY A 172 -12.54 -20.86 -17.19
CA GLY A 172 -12.79 -21.45 -15.87
C GLY A 172 -12.19 -20.68 -14.70
N TYR A 173 -11.69 -19.46 -14.91
CA TYR A 173 -11.15 -18.63 -13.84
C TYR A 173 -12.27 -17.90 -13.07
N ASN A 174 -12.17 -17.93 -11.73
CA ASN A 174 -13.06 -17.16 -10.85
C ASN A 174 -12.42 -15.81 -10.50
N LEU A 175 -13.05 -14.72 -10.94
CA LEU A 175 -12.57 -13.35 -10.70
C LEU A 175 -12.96 -12.80 -9.32
N LYS A 176 -13.87 -13.47 -8.60
CA LYS A 176 -14.28 -13.07 -7.25
C LYS A 176 -13.12 -13.25 -6.26
N GLY A 177 -12.86 -12.21 -5.46
CA GLY A 177 -11.76 -12.20 -4.50
C GLY A 177 -10.40 -11.91 -5.14
N ILE A 178 -10.35 -11.59 -6.44
CA ILE A 178 -9.13 -11.17 -7.13
C ILE A 178 -9.07 -9.63 -7.16
N PRO A 179 -8.09 -9.01 -6.50
CA PRO A 179 -7.91 -7.56 -6.51
C PRO A 179 -7.89 -6.96 -7.93
N GLY A 180 -8.60 -5.84 -8.07
CA GLY A 180 -8.71 -5.08 -9.33
C GLY A 180 -9.85 -5.52 -10.23
N PHE A 181 -10.37 -6.73 -10.09
CA PHE A 181 -11.61 -7.18 -10.75
C PHE A 181 -12.85 -6.85 -9.90
N TYR A 182 -13.96 -6.50 -10.55
CA TYR A 182 -15.24 -6.19 -9.91
C TYR A 182 -16.39 -6.35 -10.89
N GLN A 183 -17.62 -6.24 -10.40
CA GLN A 183 -18.81 -6.28 -11.24
C GLN A 183 -19.33 -4.87 -11.53
N ARG A 184 -19.75 -4.65 -12.76
CA ARG A 184 -20.58 -3.51 -13.18
C ARG A 184 -21.99 -4.00 -13.50
N GLU A 185 -22.93 -3.07 -13.54
CA GLU A 185 -24.32 -3.34 -13.89
C GLU A 185 -24.70 -2.40 -15.04
N LYS A 186 -25.30 -2.96 -16.10
CA LYS A 186 -25.82 -2.22 -17.25
C LYS A 186 -27.08 -2.94 -17.73
N ASP A 187 -28.16 -2.18 -17.94
CA ASP A 187 -29.45 -2.70 -18.43
C ASP A 187 -30.01 -3.86 -17.58
N GLY A 188 -29.76 -3.84 -16.26
CA GLY A 188 -30.18 -4.88 -15.32
C GLY A 188 -29.28 -6.13 -15.30
N GLU A 189 -28.29 -6.21 -16.18
CA GLU A 189 -27.34 -7.32 -16.25
C GLU A 189 -26.00 -6.97 -15.60
N ARG A 190 -25.45 -7.93 -14.85
CA ARG A 190 -24.14 -7.79 -14.23
C ARG A 190 -23.07 -8.46 -15.07
N TYR A 191 -21.96 -7.75 -15.25
CA TYR A 191 -20.79 -8.25 -15.96
C TYR A 191 -19.51 -7.92 -15.19
N TRP A 192 -18.45 -8.69 -15.45
CA TRP A 192 -17.14 -8.47 -14.85
C TRP A 192 -16.33 -7.46 -15.65
N ASP A 193 -15.64 -6.59 -14.93
CA ASP A 193 -14.68 -5.61 -15.44
C ASP A 193 -13.46 -5.56 -14.50
N PHE A 194 -12.44 -4.81 -14.85
CA PHE A 194 -11.34 -4.45 -13.98
C PHE A 194 -11.07 -2.95 -13.95
N VAL A 195 -10.19 -2.50 -13.06
CA VAL A 195 -9.93 -1.07 -12.86
C VAL A 195 -9.46 -0.40 -14.15
N ASP A 196 -10.00 0.78 -14.42
CA ASP A 196 -9.92 1.54 -15.68
C ASP A 196 -8.79 2.59 -15.67
N TYR A 197 -7.71 2.31 -14.95
CA TYR A 197 -6.53 3.17 -14.94
C TYR A 197 -5.74 3.08 -16.24
N LYS A 198 -5.18 4.21 -16.70
CA LYS A 198 -4.24 4.28 -17.81
C LYS A 198 -2.80 4.11 -17.33
N GLY A 199 -2.08 3.18 -17.92
CA GLY A 199 -0.69 2.90 -17.58
C GLY A 199 -0.33 1.42 -17.70
N PHE A 200 0.77 1.02 -17.04
CA PHE A 200 1.26 -0.35 -17.09
C PHE A 200 1.35 -1.03 -15.73
N LEU A 201 1.05 -2.33 -15.73
CA LEU A 201 1.10 -3.24 -14.60
C LEU A 201 2.54 -3.62 -14.27
N ILE A 202 2.85 -3.57 -12.98
CA ILE A 202 4.07 -4.02 -12.34
C ILE A 202 3.70 -5.19 -11.41
N PRO A 203 3.98 -6.43 -11.80
CA PRO A 203 3.73 -7.61 -10.98
C PRO A 203 4.54 -7.60 -9.68
N VAL A 204 3.86 -7.87 -8.57
CA VAL A 204 4.46 -8.01 -7.24
C VAL A 204 4.45 -9.49 -6.87
N LYS A 205 5.64 -10.11 -6.83
CA LYS A 205 5.82 -11.56 -6.64
C LYS A 205 6.20 -11.89 -5.21
N ASP A 206 5.81 -13.07 -4.74
CA ASP A 206 6.30 -13.64 -3.47
C ASP A 206 7.62 -14.39 -3.65
N VAL A 207 8.11 -15.03 -2.58
CA VAL A 207 9.38 -15.80 -2.57
C VAL A 207 9.36 -16.98 -3.55
N GLN A 208 8.18 -17.51 -3.88
CA GLN A 208 8.03 -18.61 -4.85
C GLN A 208 7.75 -18.10 -6.27
N GLY A 209 7.88 -16.79 -6.51
CA GLY A 209 7.63 -16.19 -7.81
C GLY A 209 6.16 -16.05 -8.18
N ARG A 210 5.24 -16.28 -7.23
CA ARG A 210 3.78 -16.21 -7.43
C ARG A 210 3.31 -14.76 -7.36
N ILE A 211 2.47 -14.35 -8.30
CA ILE A 211 1.95 -12.98 -8.38
C ILE A 211 0.91 -12.76 -7.28
N GLN A 212 1.22 -11.84 -6.37
CA GLN A 212 0.34 -11.44 -5.26
C GLN A 212 -0.66 -10.35 -5.69
N GLY A 213 -0.23 -9.48 -6.60
CA GLY A 213 -1.02 -8.39 -7.14
C GLY A 213 -0.16 -7.50 -8.04
N PHE A 214 -0.74 -6.36 -8.43
CA PHE A 214 -0.06 -5.40 -9.29
C PHE A 214 -0.03 -4.01 -8.67
N GLN A 215 1.11 -3.34 -8.81
CA GLN A 215 1.13 -1.89 -8.85
C GLN A 215 0.92 -1.43 -10.30
N ILE A 216 0.27 -0.30 -10.49
CA ILE A 216 0.08 0.34 -11.79
C ILE A 216 0.94 1.60 -11.79
N ARG A 217 1.86 1.73 -12.75
CA ARG A 217 2.50 3.01 -13.05
C ARG A 217 1.59 3.77 -13.98
N LEU A 218 0.98 4.84 -13.48
CA LEU A 218 0.08 5.67 -14.24
C LEU A 218 0.83 6.44 -15.33
N ASP A 219 0.16 6.67 -16.46
CA ASP A 219 0.67 7.56 -17.50
C ASP A 219 0.64 9.02 -17.08
N GLU A 220 -0.41 9.41 -16.38
CA GLU A 220 -0.63 10.74 -15.83
C GLU A 220 -0.56 10.70 -14.31
N GLU A 221 0.04 11.73 -13.70
CA GLU A 221 0.33 11.75 -12.26
C GLU A 221 -0.74 12.48 -11.42
N GLU A 222 -1.96 12.68 -11.94
CA GLU A 222 -3.07 13.35 -11.23
C GLU A 222 -3.38 12.68 -9.88
N PHE A 223 -3.39 11.34 -9.86
CA PHE A 223 -3.62 10.52 -8.66
C PHE A 223 -2.31 10.04 -8.02
N GLY A 224 -1.20 10.71 -8.34
CA GLY A 224 0.14 10.31 -7.97
C GLY A 224 0.78 9.35 -8.98
N LYS A 225 2.00 8.91 -8.66
CA LYS A 225 2.83 8.15 -9.60
C LYS A 225 2.40 6.71 -9.79
N TYR A 226 1.84 6.11 -8.75
CA TYR A 226 1.53 4.70 -8.71
C TYR A 226 0.26 4.46 -7.91
N VAL A 227 -0.55 3.51 -8.37
CA VAL A 227 -1.72 3.01 -7.64
C VAL A 227 -1.68 1.49 -7.57
N TRP A 228 -2.44 0.90 -6.66
CA TRP A 228 -2.62 -0.56 -6.65
C TRP A 228 -3.74 -0.98 -7.59
N PHE A 229 -3.57 -2.10 -8.28
CA PHE A 229 -4.65 -2.78 -9.00
C PHE A 229 -5.65 -3.36 -7.99
N SER A 230 -6.57 -2.51 -7.57
CA SER A 230 -7.43 -2.68 -6.40
C SER A 230 -8.84 -2.22 -6.74
N SER A 231 -9.81 -3.10 -6.58
CA SER A 231 -11.23 -2.79 -6.77
C SER A 231 -11.91 -2.46 -5.44
N ARG A 232 -11.15 -1.86 -4.50
CA ARG A 232 -11.69 -1.35 -3.24
C ARG A 232 -12.83 -0.37 -3.53
N ASN A 233 -13.93 -0.50 -2.79
CA ASN A 233 -15.14 0.30 -2.93
C ASN A 233 -15.91 0.10 -4.26
N LYS A 234 -15.62 -0.95 -5.04
CA LYS A 234 -16.40 -1.34 -6.21
C LYS A 234 -17.36 -2.48 -5.87
N LEU A 235 -18.45 -2.62 -6.62
CA LEU A 235 -19.44 -3.69 -6.44
C LEU A 235 -18.79 -5.06 -6.60
N ASN A 236 -18.88 -5.91 -5.56
CA ASN A 236 -18.17 -7.20 -5.50
C ASN A 236 -16.66 -7.07 -5.80
N GLY A 237 -16.08 -5.91 -5.48
CA GLY A 237 -14.65 -5.67 -5.62
C GLY A 237 -13.86 -6.26 -4.45
N THR A 238 -12.54 -6.28 -4.63
CA THR A 238 -11.57 -6.83 -3.69
C THR A 238 -10.43 -5.82 -3.51
N PRO A 239 -10.10 -5.43 -2.26
CA PRO A 239 -8.99 -4.52 -2.03
C PRO A 239 -7.65 -5.21 -2.33
N ALA A 240 -6.72 -4.47 -2.92
CA ALA A 240 -5.32 -4.86 -2.87
C ALA A 240 -4.74 -4.60 -1.48
N HIS A 241 -3.79 -5.44 -1.07
CA HIS A 241 -2.97 -5.18 0.11
C HIS A 241 -1.62 -4.62 -0.34
N ALA A 242 -0.98 -3.84 0.52
CA ALA A 242 0.37 -3.35 0.26
C ALA A 242 1.39 -4.49 0.45
N TRP A 243 1.43 -5.44 -0.49
CA TRP A 243 2.32 -6.60 -0.43
C TRP A 243 3.79 -6.22 -0.64
N GLN A 244 4.69 -6.92 0.03
CA GLN A 244 6.12 -6.85 -0.28
C GLN A 244 6.41 -7.68 -1.54
N GLY A 245 7.28 -7.16 -2.42
CA GLY A 245 7.72 -7.85 -3.64
C GLY A 245 9.11 -8.44 -3.49
N VAL A 246 9.33 -9.64 -4.03
CA VAL A 246 10.65 -10.29 -4.10
C VAL A 246 11.19 -10.18 -5.53
N HIS A 247 12.47 -9.80 -5.63
CA HIS A 247 13.14 -9.50 -6.89
C HIS A 247 14.50 -10.21 -6.91
N GLY A 248 14.57 -11.35 -7.61
CA GLY A 248 15.73 -12.25 -7.61
C GLY A 248 15.49 -13.50 -6.77
N GLU A 249 16.55 -14.31 -6.66
CA GLU A 249 16.51 -15.63 -6.00
C GLU A 249 16.78 -15.52 -4.48
N PRO A 250 16.44 -16.55 -3.68
CA PRO A 250 16.86 -16.63 -2.29
C PRO A 250 18.36 -16.38 -2.08
N SER A 251 18.70 -15.59 -1.06
CA SER A 251 20.08 -15.13 -0.82
C SER A 251 20.28 -14.78 0.65
N LYS A 252 21.49 -15.06 1.17
CA LYS A 252 21.92 -14.62 2.51
C LYS A 252 22.04 -13.12 2.64
N VAL A 253 22.25 -12.41 1.53
CA VAL A 253 22.34 -10.94 1.48
C VAL A 253 21.17 -10.40 0.67
N VAL A 254 20.30 -9.63 1.31
CA VAL A 254 19.09 -9.05 0.70
C VAL A 254 19.07 -7.54 0.90
N ILE A 255 18.61 -6.81 -0.11
CA ILE A 255 18.47 -5.35 -0.09
C ILE A 255 16.98 -4.98 -0.03
N VAL A 256 16.58 -4.18 0.94
CA VAL A 256 15.21 -3.66 1.07
C VAL A 256 15.14 -2.25 0.49
N THR A 257 14.22 -2.02 -0.44
CA THR A 257 14.02 -0.70 -1.09
C THR A 257 12.53 -0.37 -1.29
N GLU A 258 12.23 0.84 -1.75
CA GLU A 258 10.86 1.32 -1.95
C GLU A 258 10.37 1.12 -3.39
N GLY A 259 9.25 0.42 -3.53
CA GLY A 259 8.54 0.23 -4.79
C GLY A 259 9.07 -0.94 -5.64
N PRO A 260 8.17 -1.77 -6.22
CA PRO A 260 8.54 -2.96 -6.97
C PRO A 260 9.33 -2.65 -8.24
N LEU A 261 8.94 -1.64 -9.04
CA LEU A 261 9.66 -1.31 -10.28
C LEU A 261 11.11 -0.86 -10.00
N LYS A 262 11.33 -0.14 -8.90
CA LYS A 262 12.67 0.25 -8.47
C LYS A 262 13.52 -0.98 -8.13
N ALA A 263 12.95 -1.90 -7.37
CA ALA A 263 13.61 -3.14 -6.99
C ALA A 263 13.90 -4.04 -8.20
N ASP A 264 13.00 -4.13 -9.18
CA ASP A 264 13.25 -4.85 -10.44
C ASP A 264 14.47 -4.28 -11.18
N VAL A 265 14.51 -2.96 -11.36
CA VAL A 265 15.63 -2.28 -12.03
C VAL A 265 16.92 -2.47 -11.24
N ALA A 266 16.89 -2.26 -9.92
CA ALA A 266 18.07 -2.40 -9.08
C ALA A 266 18.58 -3.85 -9.04
N HIS A 267 17.69 -4.85 -9.00
CA HIS A 267 18.03 -6.26 -9.13
C HIS A 267 18.71 -6.53 -10.48
N TYR A 268 18.12 -6.08 -11.58
CA TYR A 268 18.69 -6.29 -12.92
C TYR A 268 20.09 -5.67 -13.07
N LEU A 269 20.30 -4.48 -12.50
CA LEU A 269 21.56 -3.75 -12.62
C LEU A 269 22.66 -4.29 -11.70
N SER A 270 22.32 -4.81 -10.53
CA SER A 270 23.30 -5.19 -9.50
C SER A 270 23.41 -6.69 -9.23
N ARG A 271 22.42 -7.49 -9.67
CA ARG A 271 22.27 -8.93 -9.41
C ARG A 271 22.10 -9.32 -7.95
N PHE A 272 21.97 -8.37 -7.03
CA PHE A 272 21.54 -8.66 -5.67
C PHE A 272 20.04 -8.96 -5.61
N THR A 273 19.62 -9.73 -4.61
CA THR A 273 18.21 -9.96 -4.30
C THR A 273 17.64 -8.75 -3.59
N PHE A 274 16.50 -8.26 -4.08
CA PHE A 274 15.77 -7.16 -3.45
C PHE A 274 14.42 -7.61 -2.90
N VAL A 275 14.02 -6.96 -1.81
CA VAL A 275 12.64 -6.94 -1.33
C VAL A 275 12.11 -5.52 -1.42
N SER A 276 11.07 -5.30 -2.22
CA SER A 276 10.40 -4.01 -2.28
C SER A 276 9.34 -3.90 -1.19
N VAL A 277 9.28 -2.73 -0.56
CA VAL A 277 8.14 -2.33 0.28
C VAL A 277 7.34 -1.24 -0.41
N PRO A 278 5.99 -1.24 -0.31
CA PRO A 278 5.14 -0.22 -0.94
C PRO A 278 5.25 1.16 -0.30
N GLY A 279 5.89 1.22 0.86
CA GLY A 279 6.20 2.41 1.63
C GLY A 279 6.86 2.00 2.93
N VAL A 280 7.63 2.89 3.53
CA VAL A 280 8.45 2.63 4.73
C VAL A 280 7.65 2.18 5.96
N THR A 281 6.34 2.41 5.99
CA THR A 281 5.44 1.98 7.05
C THR A 281 4.74 0.64 6.76
N ALA A 282 4.74 0.17 5.51
CA ALA A 282 4.07 -1.05 5.05
C ALA A 282 4.98 -2.29 5.18
N ILE A 283 5.50 -2.52 6.38
CA ILE A 283 6.55 -3.51 6.67
C ILE A 283 6.04 -4.72 7.46
N LYS A 284 4.71 -4.89 7.58
CA LYS A 284 4.14 -6.02 8.31
C LYS A 284 4.46 -7.33 7.60
N GLY A 285 5.08 -8.28 8.32
CA GLY A 285 5.40 -9.61 7.81
C GLY A 285 6.71 -9.69 7.00
N ILE A 286 7.46 -8.60 6.88
CA ILE A 286 8.73 -8.57 6.13
C ILE A 286 9.74 -9.58 6.67
N GLU A 287 9.76 -9.81 7.98
CA GLU A 287 10.62 -10.80 8.63
C GLU A 287 10.37 -12.23 8.14
N VAL A 288 9.12 -12.56 7.78
CA VAL A 288 8.75 -13.88 7.27
C VAL A 288 9.29 -14.05 5.85
N VAL A 289 9.11 -13.02 5.00
CA VAL A 289 9.64 -12.99 3.64
C VAL A 289 11.17 -13.12 3.64
N LEU A 290 11.84 -12.35 4.50
CA LEU A 290 13.30 -12.39 4.61
C LEU A 290 13.83 -13.74 5.12
N LYS A 291 13.14 -14.37 6.08
CA LYS A 291 13.48 -15.73 6.55
C LYS A 291 13.31 -16.77 5.45
N GLN A 292 12.22 -16.68 4.68
CA GLN A 292 11.97 -17.57 3.53
C GLN A 292 13.02 -17.42 2.43
N LEU A 293 13.61 -16.23 2.28
CA LEU A 293 14.74 -15.98 1.37
C LEU A 293 16.07 -16.51 1.89
N GLY A 294 16.13 -17.03 3.13
CA GLY A 294 17.38 -17.43 3.77
C GLY A 294 18.30 -16.25 4.09
N ALA A 295 17.73 -15.05 4.27
CA ALA A 295 18.51 -13.84 4.51
C ALA A 295 19.14 -13.86 5.90
N GLU A 296 20.41 -13.45 5.98
CA GLU A 296 21.14 -13.24 7.24
C GLU A 296 21.50 -11.76 7.38
N LYS A 297 21.85 -11.11 6.27
CA LYS A 297 22.28 -9.71 6.21
C LYS A 297 21.36 -8.88 5.34
N ILE A 298 20.82 -7.82 5.93
CA ILE A 298 19.87 -6.92 5.29
C ILE A 298 20.49 -5.56 5.08
N TYR A 299 20.45 -5.06 3.85
CA TYR A 299 20.77 -3.68 3.54
C TYR A 299 19.49 -2.88 3.29
N ILE A 300 19.27 -1.80 4.02
CA ILE A 300 18.16 -0.88 3.76
C ILE A 300 18.66 0.23 2.83
N ALA A 301 18.05 0.34 1.65
CA ALA A 301 18.38 1.27 0.59
C ALA A 301 17.12 2.05 0.16
N PHE A 302 16.64 2.92 1.05
CA PHE A 302 15.53 3.84 0.78
C PHE A 302 16.02 5.11 0.07
N ASP A 303 15.11 5.83 -0.59
CA ASP A 303 15.47 6.97 -1.44
C ASP A 303 16.22 8.04 -0.65
N MET A 304 17.16 8.73 -1.30
CA MET A 304 18.03 9.69 -0.62
C MET A 304 17.28 10.92 -0.08
N ASP A 305 16.16 11.28 -0.69
CA ASP A 305 15.29 12.37 -0.20
C ASP A 305 14.58 12.00 1.11
N SER A 306 14.37 10.70 1.36
CA SER A 306 13.82 10.18 2.62
C SER A 306 14.72 10.44 3.83
N LEU A 307 16.02 10.71 3.62
CA LEU A 307 16.94 11.06 4.71
C LEU A 307 16.60 12.41 5.37
N THR A 308 15.84 13.29 4.73
CA THR A 308 15.46 14.58 5.31
C THR A 308 14.08 14.54 5.99
N ASN A 309 13.29 13.50 5.73
CA ASN A 309 11.94 13.37 6.27
C ASN A 309 11.96 12.63 7.62
N LYS A 310 11.72 13.38 8.72
CA LYS A 310 11.69 12.83 10.08
C LYS A 310 10.71 11.67 10.26
N ALA A 311 9.58 11.66 9.54
CA ALA A 311 8.62 10.56 9.63
C ALA A 311 9.17 9.29 8.98
N VAL A 312 9.88 9.44 7.86
CA VAL A 312 10.52 8.32 7.17
C VAL A 312 11.71 7.78 7.97
N GLN A 313 12.52 8.66 8.57
CA GLN A 313 13.59 8.26 9.48
C GLN A 313 13.06 7.40 10.64
N LYS A 314 11.98 7.83 11.30
CA LYS A 314 11.34 7.04 12.36
C LYS A 314 10.81 5.69 11.88
N ALA A 315 10.19 5.65 10.70
CA ALA A 315 9.69 4.40 10.12
C ALA A 315 10.84 3.44 9.79
N LYS A 316 11.95 3.97 9.29
CA LYS A 316 13.17 3.23 9.02
C LYS A 316 13.83 2.70 10.30
N GLU A 317 13.97 3.51 11.35
CA GLU A 317 14.47 3.07 12.66
C GLU A 317 13.61 1.93 13.24
N LYS A 318 12.29 2.04 13.09
CA LYS A 318 11.36 0.97 13.49
C LYS A 318 11.59 -0.32 12.68
N LEU A 319 11.86 -0.20 11.38
CA LEU A 319 12.20 -1.35 10.54
C LEU A 319 13.53 -1.98 10.97
N GLU A 320 14.58 -1.17 11.18
CA GLU A 320 15.89 -1.62 11.63
C GLU A 320 15.80 -2.38 12.96
N LYS A 321 15.09 -1.81 13.94
CA LYS A 321 14.84 -2.45 15.23
C LYS A 321 14.11 -3.78 15.06
N LYS A 322 12.99 -3.80 14.33
CA LYS A 322 12.19 -5.00 14.08
C LYS A 322 12.99 -6.12 13.41
N LEU A 323 13.85 -5.79 12.46
CA LEU A 323 14.69 -6.76 11.76
C LEU A 323 15.85 -7.26 12.65
N THR A 324 16.46 -6.38 13.44
CA THR A 324 17.51 -6.77 14.39
C THR A 324 16.95 -7.71 15.46
N GLU A 325 15.79 -7.40 16.02
CA GLU A 325 15.06 -8.27 16.97
C GLU A 325 14.67 -9.62 16.36
N ALA A 326 14.47 -9.67 15.03
CA ALA A 326 14.20 -10.91 14.31
C ALA A 326 15.46 -11.75 13.99
N GLY A 327 16.66 -11.28 14.37
CA GLY A 327 17.93 -11.98 14.25
C GLY A 327 18.77 -11.63 13.01
N PHE A 328 18.40 -10.59 12.26
CA PHE A 328 19.13 -10.19 11.06
C PHE A 328 20.26 -9.20 11.37
N VAL A 329 21.35 -9.26 10.60
CA VAL A 329 22.38 -8.22 10.58
C VAL A 329 21.92 -7.09 9.65
N VAL A 330 21.50 -5.96 10.22
CA VAL A 330 20.93 -4.85 9.44
C VAL A 330 21.94 -3.73 9.25
N LYS A 331 22.06 -3.21 8.03
CA LYS A 331 22.84 -2.02 7.71
C LYS A 331 22.08 -1.09 6.78
N THR A 332 22.25 0.22 6.95
CA THR A 332 21.78 1.21 5.98
C THR A 332 22.80 1.41 4.87
N LYS A 333 22.32 1.57 3.64
CA LYS A 333 23.10 2.06 2.50
C LYS A 333 22.66 3.47 2.14
N THR A 334 23.65 4.33 1.91
CA THR A 334 23.49 5.65 1.31
C THR A 334 24.41 5.73 0.09
N TRP A 335 24.10 6.66 -0.80
CA TRP A 335 24.89 6.93 -2.00
C TRP A 335 24.87 8.44 -2.26
N ASP A 336 25.44 8.85 -3.39
CA ASP A 336 25.44 10.24 -3.82
C ASP A 336 23.99 10.76 -3.98
N SER A 337 23.64 11.78 -3.20
CA SER A 337 22.28 12.33 -3.12
C SER A 337 21.78 12.99 -4.40
N ARG A 338 22.65 13.19 -5.41
CA ARG A 338 22.23 13.58 -6.77
C ARG A 338 21.34 12.54 -7.43
N TYR A 339 21.41 11.28 -6.99
CA TYR A 339 20.53 10.20 -7.46
C TYR A 339 19.47 9.90 -6.40
N LYS A 340 18.20 10.10 -6.75
CA LYS A 340 17.09 9.92 -5.82
C LYS A 340 16.96 8.48 -5.36
N GLY A 341 16.80 7.54 -6.30
CA GLY A 341 16.65 6.12 -6.02
C GLY A 341 17.94 5.31 -6.20
N ILE A 342 17.98 4.13 -5.58
CA ILE A 342 19.09 3.18 -5.78
C ILE A 342 19.18 2.70 -7.23
N ASP A 343 18.06 2.59 -7.93
CA ASP A 343 18.01 2.26 -9.35
C ASP A 343 18.65 3.34 -10.22
N ASP A 344 18.39 4.62 -9.94
CA ASP A 344 19.03 5.74 -10.63
C ASP A 344 20.56 5.73 -10.43
N TYR A 345 21.01 5.49 -9.20
CA TYR A 345 22.43 5.40 -8.85
C TYR A 345 23.11 4.22 -9.56
N LEU A 346 22.52 3.02 -9.51
CA LEU A 346 23.07 1.83 -10.16
C LEU A 346 23.12 2.00 -11.69
N LEU A 347 22.13 2.68 -12.28
CA LEU A 347 22.12 2.96 -13.71
C LEU A 347 23.26 3.89 -14.11
N ALA A 348 23.50 4.94 -13.32
CA ALA A 348 24.62 5.84 -13.54
C ALA A 348 25.96 5.13 -13.43
N GLN A 349 26.15 4.27 -12.42
CA GLN A 349 27.35 3.46 -12.27
C GLN A 349 27.58 2.51 -13.46
N ARG A 350 26.52 1.85 -13.95
CA ARG A 350 26.63 0.97 -15.11
C ARG A 350 27.05 1.74 -16.37
N LYS A 351 26.49 2.92 -16.59
CA LYS A 351 26.84 3.79 -17.71
C LYS A 351 28.29 4.30 -17.63
N GLN A 352 28.78 4.62 -16.44
CA GLN A 352 30.17 5.02 -16.23
C GLN A 352 31.13 3.87 -16.57
N LYS A 353 30.89 2.67 -16.05
CA LYS A 353 31.69 1.48 -16.36
C LYS A 353 31.72 1.16 -17.86
N GLN A 354 30.59 1.35 -18.56
CA GLN A 354 30.55 1.14 -20.01
C GLN A 354 31.38 2.17 -20.80
N LYS A 355 31.51 3.40 -20.30
CA LYS A 355 32.35 4.43 -20.93
C LYS A 355 33.85 4.24 -20.70
N GLU A 356 34.23 3.53 -19.64
CA GLU A 356 35.64 3.24 -19.33
C GLU A 356 36.17 2.03 -20.11
N VAL A 357 35.27 1.22 -20.69
CA VAL A 357 35.59 -0.01 -21.45
C VAL A 357 35.63 0.24 -22.97
N VAL A 358 35.10 1.37 -23.43
CA VAL A 358 35.13 1.85 -24.83
C VAL A 358 36.19 2.93 -24.93
#